data_AF-A0A925MRU6-F1
#
_entry.id   AF-A0A925MRU6-F1
#
_cell.length_a   1.000
_cell.length_b   1.000
_cell.length_c   1.000
_cell.angle_alpha   90.00
_cell.angle_beta   90.00
_cell.angle_gamma   90.00
#
_symmetry.space_group_name_H-M   'P 1'
#
loop_
_entity.id
_entity.type
_entity.pdbx_description
1 polymer ?
#
loop_
_entity_poly.entity_id
_entity_poly.type
_entity_poly.pdbx_seq_one_letter_code
_entity_poly.pdbx_strand_id
1 'polypeptide(L)'
;MICAFDNYDLASFARVAAEFGQQQYGYVVTPNTDHLIRLHDDGRFRDLYAAARYVLLDSQFLARVLRFTDGVRLPVCTGSDLTAKLFSDVIASNDSIVLIGGSEEQKAKLVQRYILRNLAHYSPPMGFIRYPEQVEI
;
A
#
# COMPACT_ATOMS: atom_id res chain seq x y z
N MET A 1 0.79 13.44 17.33
CA MET A 1 0.10 12.50 16.42
C MET A 1 1.14 11.51 15.93
N ILE A 2 0.95 10.20 16.15
CA ILE A 2 1.98 9.16 15.90
C ILE A 2 2.22 8.94 14.39
N CYS A 3 1.25 9.30 13.55
CA CYS A 3 1.32 9.26 12.11
C CYS A 3 0.29 10.25 11.53
N ALA A 4 0.61 10.94 10.43
CA ALA A 4 -0.33 11.78 9.70
C ALA A 4 -0.93 10.97 8.55
N PHE A 5 -2.26 11.02 8.41
CA PHE A 5 -2.97 10.35 7.33
C PHE A 5 -3.34 11.35 6.25
N ASP A 6 -3.19 10.96 4.99
CA ASP A 6 -3.62 11.76 3.86
C ASP A 6 -5.13 11.64 3.67
N ASN A 7 -5.74 12.79 3.35
CA ASN A 7 -7.19 12.90 3.19
C ASN A 7 -7.61 12.58 1.75
N TYR A 8 -7.44 11.32 1.35
CA TYR A 8 -7.88 10.83 0.04
C TYR A 8 -8.89 9.70 0.18
N ASP A 9 -9.98 9.81 -0.57
CA ASP A 9 -10.84 8.68 -0.86
C ASP A 9 -10.28 7.84 -2.02
N LEU A 10 -10.93 6.71 -2.27
CA LEU A 10 -10.50 5.77 -3.29
C LEU A 10 -10.43 6.39 -4.71
N ALA A 11 -11.38 7.26 -5.06
CA ALA A 11 -11.46 7.83 -6.41
C ALA A 11 -10.43 8.94 -6.64
N SER A 12 -10.28 9.83 -5.65
CA SER A 12 -9.28 10.90 -5.67
C SER A 12 -7.87 10.33 -5.65
N PHE A 13 -7.61 9.31 -4.83
CA PHE A 13 -6.28 8.69 -4.78
C PHE A 13 -5.91 7.98 -6.08
N ALA A 14 -6.85 7.28 -6.73
CA ALA A 14 -6.57 6.60 -7.99
C ALA A 14 -6.08 7.58 -9.09
N ARG A 15 -6.58 8.82 -9.11
CA ARG A 15 -6.09 9.87 -10.02
C ARG A 15 -4.66 10.30 -9.69
N VAL A 16 -4.36 10.48 -8.41
CA VAL A 16 -3.00 10.79 -7.95
C VAL A 16 -2.05 9.65 -8.33
N ALA A 17 -2.45 8.40 -8.12
CA ALA A 17 -1.65 7.23 -8.46
C ALA A 17 -1.39 7.09 -9.96
N ALA A 18 -2.33 7.50 -10.83
CA ALA A 18 -2.15 7.48 -12.28
C ALA A 18 -1.06 8.45 -12.78
N GLU A 19 -0.82 9.53 -12.04
CA GLU A 19 0.24 10.50 -12.35
C GLU A 19 1.56 10.17 -11.63
N PHE A 20 1.56 9.13 -10.79
CA PHE A 20 2.65 8.80 -9.89
C PHE A 20 3.71 7.90 -10.52
N GLY A 21 4.97 8.04 -10.10
CA GLY A 21 6.06 7.12 -10.49
C GLY A 21 6.73 7.40 -11.84
N GLN A 22 6.27 8.39 -12.62
CA GLN A 22 6.87 8.74 -13.91
C GLN A 22 8.17 9.59 -13.78
N GLN A 23 8.33 10.33 -12.68
CA GLN A 23 9.48 11.23 -12.48
C GLN A 23 10.25 11.00 -11.18
N GLN A 24 9.59 10.46 -10.15
CA GLN A 24 10.19 10.25 -8.84
C GLN A 24 9.60 8.98 -8.20
N TYR A 25 10.48 8.20 -7.57
CA TYR A 25 10.07 7.08 -6.75
C TYR A 25 9.32 7.57 -5.50
N GLY A 26 8.31 6.81 -5.10
CA GLY A 26 7.71 6.88 -3.77
C GLY A 26 6.81 5.69 -3.54
N TYR A 27 6.30 5.57 -2.34
CA TYR A 27 5.43 4.46 -1.95
C TYR A 27 4.28 4.95 -1.09
N VAL A 28 3.24 4.13 -1.10
CA VAL A 28 1.98 4.35 -0.41
C VAL A 28 1.86 3.28 0.65
N VAL A 29 1.50 3.67 1.86
CA VAL A 29 1.22 2.74 2.94
C VAL A 29 -0.24 2.85 3.34
N THR A 30 -0.89 1.72 3.60
CA THR A 30 -2.26 1.63 4.07
C THR A 30 -2.25 1.05 5.49
N PRO A 31 -1.88 1.84 6.53
CA PRO A 31 -1.83 1.34 7.90
C PRO A 31 -3.19 0.84 8.39
N ASN A 32 -3.17 -0.39 8.87
CA ASN A 32 -4.22 -0.94 9.71
C ASN A 32 -3.89 -0.71 11.20
N THR A 33 -4.70 -1.29 12.11
CA THR A 33 -4.51 -1.13 13.56
C THR A 33 -3.19 -1.70 14.06
N ASP A 34 -2.70 -2.81 13.50
CA ASP A 34 -1.43 -3.43 13.91
C ASP A 34 -0.24 -2.51 13.62
N HIS A 35 -0.29 -1.81 12.50
CA HIS A 35 0.75 -0.87 12.12
C HIS A 35 0.84 0.32 13.08
N LEU A 36 -0.29 0.79 13.63
CA LEU A 36 -0.28 1.87 14.63
C LEU A 36 0.40 1.47 15.94
N ILE A 37 0.24 0.21 16.36
CA ILE A 37 0.93 -0.32 17.54
C ILE A 37 2.44 -0.32 17.28
N ARG A 38 2.87 -0.86 16.13
CA ARG A 38 4.30 -0.88 15.76
C ARG A 38 4.91 0.52 15.61
N LEU A 39 4.14 1.49 15.12
CA LEU A 39 4.59 2.89 15.04
C LEU A 39 4.85 3.51 16.42
N HIS A 40 4.16 3.04 17.45
CA HIS A 40 4.45 3.47 18.81
C HIS A 40 5.78 2.88 19.31
N ASP A 41 5.99 1.59 19.05
CA ASP A 41 7.07 0.80 19.66
C ASP A 41 8.41 0.85 18.90
N ASP A 42 8.40 1.02 17.58
CA ASP A 42 9.59 0.93 16.72
C ASP A 42 9.90 2.26 16.01
N GLY A 43 11.03 2.87 16.38
CA GLY A 43 11.53 4.10 15.78
C GLY A 43 11.87 3.97 14.30
N ARG A 44 12.44 2.83 13.86
CA ARG A 44 12.77 2.60 12.44
C ARG A 44 11.50 2.47 11.61
N PHE A 45 10.49 1.81 12.17
CA PHE A 45 9.18 1.69 11.52
C PHE A 45 8.51 3.07 11.36
N ARG A 46 8.67 3.98 12.34
CA ARG A 46 8.23 5.38 12.18
C ARG A 46 8.94 6.11 11.06
N ASP A 47 10.26 5.95 10.94
CA ASP A 47 11.03 6.61 9.88
C ASP A 47 10.56 6.16 8.49
N LEU A 48 10.23 4.87 8.33
CA LEU A 48 9.62 4.34 7.10
C LEU A 48 8.24 4.94 6.81
N TYR A 49 7.43 5.23 7.82
CA TYR A 49 6.15 5.93 7.61
C TYR A 49 6.34 7.41 7.31
N ALA A 50 7.32 8.06 7.94
CA ALA A 50 7.64 9.45 7.69
C ALA A 50 8.19 9.68 6.26
N ALA A 51 8.88 8.67 5.70
CA ALA A 51 9.37 8.69 4.33
C ALA A 51 8.32 8.25 3.29
N ALA A 52 7.17 7.71 3.72
CA ALA A 52 6.09 7.35 2.81
C ALA A 52 5.54 8.61 2.11
N ARG A 53 5.29 8.51 0.80
CA ARG A 53 4.74 9.65 0.05
C ARG A 53 3.28 9.86 0.38
N TYR A 54 2.55 8.77 0.63
CA TYR A 54 1.16 8.81 1.06
C TYR A 54 0.88 7.75 2.13
N VAL A 55 0.10 8.13 3.13
CA VAL A 55 -0.38 7.27 4.21
C VAL A 55 -1.92 7.27 4.17
N LEU A 56 -2.52 6.19 3.68
CA LEU A 56 -3.96 6.08 3.49
C LEU A 56 -4.64 5.31 4.60
N LEU A 57 -5.82 5.78 5.04
CA LEU A 57 -6.54 5.17 6.14
C LEU A 57 -7.27 3.89 5.68
N ASP A 58 -6.79 2.73 6.15
CA ASP A 58 -7.30 1.41 5.76
C ASP A 58 -8.46 0.90 6.65
N SER A 59 -8.76 1.58 7.76
CA SER A 59 -9.67 1.06 8.79
C SER A 59 -10.82 2.01 9.12
N GLN A 60 -12.05 1.53 8.92
CA GLN A 60 -13.25 2.21 9.39
C GLN A 60 -13.29 2.37 10.91
N PHE A 61 -12.68 1.44 11.65
CA PHE A 61 -12.59 1.55 13.10
C PHE A 61 -11.71 2.74 13.48
N LEU A 62 -10.52 2.86 12.86
CA LEU A 62 -9.63 4.00 13.09
C LEU A 62 -10.26 5.32 12.66
N ALA A 63 -10.97 5.36 11.53
CA ALA A 63 -11.72 6.54 11.09
C ALA A 63 -12.74 7.00 12.14
N ARG A 64 -13.45 6.05 12.77
CA ARG A 64 -14.38 6.35 13.85
C ARG A 64 -13.65 6.85 15.09
N VAL A 65 -12.57 6.19 15.51
CA VAL A 65 -11.77 6.61 16.68
C VAL A 65 -11.29 8.05 16.51
N LEU A 66 -10.64 8.38 15.38
CA LEU A 66 -10.17 9.74 15.08
C LEU A 66 -11.30 10.78 15.08
N ARG A 67 -12.47 10.41 14.57
CA ARG A 67 -13.66 11.27 14.62
C ARG A 67 -14.13 11.52 16.06
N PHE A 68 -14.04 10.53 16.94
CA PHE A 68 -14.47 10.65 18.33
C PHE A 68 -13.43 11.34 19.22
N THR A 69 -12.13 11.11 18.99
CA THR A 69 -11.05 11.67 19.82
C THR A 69 -10.63 13.06 19.37
N ASP A 70 -10.45 13.24 18.06
CA ASP A 70 -9.82 14.43 17.48
C ASP A 70 -10.79 15.25 16.62
N GLY A 71 -12.04 14.79 16.45
CA GLY A 71 -13.04 15.44 15.60
C GLY A 71 -12.75 15.35 14.10
N VAL A 72 -11.71 14.62 13.70
CA VAL A 72 -11.25 14.53 12.32
C VAL A 72 -12.09 13.53 11.53
N ARG A 73 -12.55 13.92 10.33
CA ARG A 73 -13.24 13.03 9.39
C ARG A 73 -12.32 12.73 8.22
N LEU A 74 -11.76 11.53 8.22
CA LEU A 74 -10.98 11.02 7.09
C LEU A 74 -11.78 9.96 6.33
N PRO A 75 -11.78 9.99 4.99
CA PRO A 75 -12.31 8.91 4.18
C PRO A 75 -11.47 7.64 4.39
N VAL A 76 -12.12 6.50 4.29
CA VAL A 76 -11.45 5.20 4.34
C VAL A 76 -11.11 4.79 2.91
N CYS A 77 -9.85 4.50 2.67
CA CYS A 77 -9.34 3.97 1.41
C CYS A 77 -8.64 2.65 1.73
N THR A 78 -9.38 1.54 1.61
CA THR A 78 -8.81 0.24 1.98
C THR A 78 -7.73 -0.19 0.99
N GLY A 79 -6.70 -0.88 1.46
CA GLY A 79 -5.60 -1.34 0.61
C GLY A 79 -6.06 -2.31 -0.47
N SER A 80 -7.05 -3.16 -0.17
CA SER A 80 -7.62 -4.10 -1.14
C SER A 80 -8.46 -3.39 -2.21
N ASP A 81 -9.31 -2.44 -1.83
CA ASP A 81 -10.14 -1.71 -2.79
C ASP A 81 -9.27 -0.81 -3.66
N LEU A 82 -8.23 -0.19 -3.06
CA LEU A 82 -7.23 0.57 -3.80
C LEU A 82 -6.52 -0.30 -4.82
N THR A 83 -5.99 -1.46 -4.40
CA THR A 83 -5.32 -2.39 -5.32
C THR A 83 -6.26 -2.77 -6.47
N ALA A 84 -7.50 -3.17 -6.18
CA ALA A 84 -8.46 -3.52 -7.22
C ALA A 84 -8.74 -2.37 -8.19
N LYS A 85 -8.86 -1.14 -7.69
CA LYS A 85 -9.09 0.05 -8.51
C LYS A 85 -7.89 0.40 -9.39
N LEU A 86 -6.66 0.30 -8.86
CA LEU A 86 -5.46 0.53 -9.64
C LEU A 86 -5.36 -0.43 -10.82
N PHE A 87 -5.60 -1.73 -10.61
CA PHE A 87 -5.58 -2.73 -11.68
C PHE A 87 -6.70 -2.55 -12.70
N SER A 88 -7.84 -1.94 -12.31
CA SER A 88 -8.99 -1.78 -13.20
C SER A 88 -8.95 -0.47 -14.00
N ASP A 89 -8.48 0.61 -13.39
CA ASP A 89 -8.66 1.97 -13.93
C ASP A 89 -7.34 2.68 -14.28
N VAL A 90 -6.21 2.23 -13.73
CA VAL A 90 -4.93 2.96 -13.84
C VAL A 90 -3.89 2.15 -14.60
N ILE A 91 -3.73 0.88 -14.24
CA ILE A 91 -2.71 -0.01 -14.80
C ILE A 91 -3.16 -0.46 -16.19
N ALA A 92 -2.33 -0.17 -17.19
CA ALA A 92 -2.51 -0.69 -18.53
C ALA A 92 -1.90 -2.10 -18.68
N SER A 93 -2.41 -2.88 -19.64
CA SER A 93 -1.93 -4.24 -19.92
C SER A 93 -0.42 -4.32 -20.22
N ASN A 94 0.17 -3.24 -20.71
CA ASN A 94 1.59 -3.17 -21.11
C ASN A 94 2.49 -2.60 -20.02
N ASP A 95 1.94 -2.16 -18.89
CA ASP A 95 2.75 -1.59 -17.82
C ASP A 95 3.61 -2.67 -17.17
N SER A 96 4.83 -2.28 -16.80
CA SER A 96 5.76 -3.15 -16.09
C SER A 96 5.40 -3.18 -14.61
N ILE A 97 4.96 -4.33 -14.14
CA ILE A 97 4.53 -4.54 -12.75
C ILE A 97 5.41 -5.62 -12.13
N VAL A 98 5.75 -5.43 -10.86
CA VAL A 98 6.37 -6.45 -10.03
C VAL A 98 5.43 -6.79 -8.88
N LEU A 99 5.02 -8.06 -8.80
CA LEU A 99 4.32 -8.60 -7.64
C LEU A 99 5.39 -9.13 -6.66
N ILE A 100 5.38 -8.63 -5.43
CA ILE A 100 6.22 -9.15 -4.35
C ILE A 100 5.33 -9.89 -3.35
N GLY A 101 5.64 -11.16 -3.07
CA GLY A 101 4.80 -12.06 -2.29
C GLY A 101 3.66 -12.68 -3.10
N GLY A 102 2.76 -13.39 -2.40
CA GLY A 102 1.68 -14.16 -3.04
C GLY A 102 2.18 -15.42 -3.77
N SER A 103 1.25 -16.29 -4.15
CA SER A 103 1.55 -17.55 -4.84
C SER A 103 1.56 -17.39 -6.37
N GLU A 104 2.20 -18.34 -7.08
CA GLU A 104 2.18 -18.36 -8.55
C GLU A 104 0.74 -18.47 -9.10
N GLU A 105 -0.17 -19.16 -8.39
CA GLU A 105 -1.58 -19.23 -8.77
C GLU A 105 -2.27 -17.86 -8.68
N GLN A 106 -1.90 -17.04 -7.69
CA GLN A 106 -2.44 -15.68 -7.56
C GLN A 106 -1.92 -14.78 -8.67
N LYS A 107 -0.62 -14.85 -8.98
CA LYS A 107 -0.03 -14.18 -10.15
C LYS A 107 -0.73 -14.58 -11.45
N ALA A 108 -0.93 -15.88 -11.70
CA ALA A 108 -1.61 -16.37 -12.90
C ALA A 108 -3.04 -15.80 -13.02
N LYS A 109 -3.78 -15.74 -11.91
CA LYS A 109 -5.11 -15.11 -11.86
C LYS A 109 -5.07 -13.62 -12.20
N LEU A 110 -4.07 -12.88 -11.72
CA LEU A 110 -3.90 -11.45 -12.04
C LEU A 110 -3.61 -11.22 -13.53
N VAL A 111 -2.69 -12.01 -14.10
CA VAL A 111 -2.37 -11.97 -15.53
C VAL A 111 -3.60 -12.24 -16.38
N GLN A 112 -4.38 -13.27 -16.05
CA GLN A 112 -5.58 -13.62 -16.79
C GLN A 112 -6.68 -12.56 -16.66
N ARG A 113 -6.90 -12.05 -15.45
CA ARG A 113 -7.98 -11.10 -15.16
C ARG A 113 -7.77 -9.73 -15.80
N TYR A 114 -6.52 -9.24 -15.81
CA TYR A 114 -6.18 -7.89 -16.28
C TYR A 114 -5.35 -7.89 -17.58
N ILE A 115 -5.18 -9.05 -18.21
CA ILE A 115 -4.47 -9.23 -19.49
C ILE A 115 -3.05 -8.63 -19.45
N LEU A 116 -2.36 -8.81 -18.32
CA LEU A 116 -1.05 -8.22 -18.08
C LEU A 116 0.01 -8.89 -18.95
N ARG A 117 0.77 -8.10 -19.70
CA ARG A 117 1.85 -8.60 -20.56
C ARG A 117 3.20 -8.60 -19.85
N ASN A 118 3.40 -7.68 -18.91
CA ASN A 118 4.69 -7.42 -18.27
C ASN A 118 4.58 -7.53 -16.73
N LEU A 119 4.28 -8.74 -16.23
CA LEU A 119 4.24 -9.00 -14.79
C LEU A 119 5.43 -9.87 -14.33
N ALA A 120 6.37 -9.27 -13.62
CA ALA A 120 7.37 -9.99 -12.85
C ALA A 120 6.79 -10.40 -11.48
N HIS A 121 7.27 -11.50 -10.91
CA HIS A 121 6.85 -11.97 -9.60
C HIS A 121 8.03 -12.51 -8.81
N TYR A 122 8.10 -12.13 -7.55
CA TYR A 122 9.06 -12.67 -6.59
C TYR A 122 8.33 -12.98 -5.29
N SER A 123 8.33 -14.24 -4.88
CA SER A 123 7.83 -14.65 -3.57
C SER A 123 9.02 -14.96 -2.66
N PRO A 124 9.33 -14.11 -1.66
CA PRO A 124 10.37 -14.45 -0.70
C PRO A 124 9.98 -15.69 0.11
N PRO A 125 10.95 -16.50 0.56
CA PRO A 125 10.68 -17.66 1.40
C PRO A 125 10.03 -17.24 2.73
N MET A 126 9.23 -18.13 3.30
CA MET A 126 8.65 -17.90 4.62
C MET A 126 9.75 -17.66 5.66
N GLY A 127 9.60 -16.60 6.44
CA GLY A 127 10.59 -16.21 7.44
C GLY A 127 11.78 -15.41 6.90
N PHE A 128 11.74 -14.93 5.66
CA PHE A 128 12.84 -14.17 5.05
C PHE A 128 13.35 -12.98 5.88
N ILE A 129 12.49 -12.39 6.71
CA ILE A 129 12.85 -11.31 7.62
C ILE A 129 13.99 -11.68 8.60
N ARG A 130 14.28 -12.97 8.76
CA ARG A 130 15.37 -13.49 9.62
C ARG A 130 16.68 -13.70 8.86
N TYR A 131 16.69 -13.49 7.55
CA TYR A 131 17.83 -13.66 6.66
C TYR A 131 18.30 -12.27 6.20
N PRO A 132 19.35 -11.69 6.81
CA PRO A 132 19.80 -10.34 6.50
C PRO A 132 20.04 -10.12 5.00
N GLU A 133 20.54 -11.13 4.28
CA GLU A 133 20.78 -11.11 2.84
C GLU A 133 19.51 -10.94 1.99
N GLN A 134 18.33 -11.12 2.58
CA GLN A 134 17.03 -10.93 1.91
C GLN A 134 16.32 -9.64 2.36
N VAL A 135 16.90 -8.88 3.30
CA VAL A 135 16.27 -7.71 3.94
C VAL A 135 17.14 -6.45 3.79
N GLU A 136 18.46 -6.61 3.86
CA GLU A 136 19.44 -5.54 3.77
C GLU A 136 20.31 -5.78 2.52
N ILE A 137 20.21 -4.87 1.54
CA ILE A 137 21.06 -4.83 0.34
C ILE A 137 22.04 -3.67 0.51
#